data_AF-A0ABD6FK29-F1
#
_entry.id   AF-A0ABD6FK29-F1
#
_cell.length_a   1.000
_cell.length_b   1.000
_cell.length_c   1.000
_cell.angle_alpha   90.00
_cell.angle_beta   90.00
_cell.angle_gamma   90.00
#
_symmetry.space_group_name_H-M   'P 1'
#
loop_
_entity.id
_entity.type
_entity.pdbx_description
1 polymer ?
#
loop_
_entity_poly.entity_id
_entity_poly.type
_entity_poly.pdbx_seq_one_letter_code
_entity_poly.pdbx_strand_id
1 'polypeptide(L)'
;MPATSRSSTARTAGPSAETAGTATGSRLSVPVLAAAGVSAAALAGGALIGVVHEGPESGRPAFTSWPLLVVLAVAPAAAAWLLVVRGRSATAAGLLIGVAALAPGRAIVDAQFAVDASRAMRPEFLVPGSVSAEPAFGGLLLLLAGHAAAVVAGVLAARAAVALPDDAQGPDRGVRGLGVLAVGAALALAVGVLMPPYDSADANLLDGSALDGPALVVLGSLAIGLAAIGAVVTALTVPSWGRFTGVLAGVAVAGASLALPNLVGVAMQSWLSLAAGPILVVGAAVVLLAVPIAGSVGIAGTGAPHAETDSAPRDVGKSAGRNAYRVGSGPQWLYVLGGAFAVSAAVGAVVAARQPLVQTSAGGAAVLSDAQAVLIPAGIVLGVLGVGLLIPRLAEPVRPAVAVAWAGVVLAVGPALQLAVAAPDVLVDATAGPGAVYAALAAGAAALAGGCAAAAGVLERDGVPGVTSPAAERWLVLPAAALAVGAFVFPTAESADQYRGAALLHPVDVAFGGTLVAVAVAAGALILVPWS
;
A
#
# COMPACT_ATOMS: atom_id res chain seq x y z
N MET A 1 -32.01 28.55 76.80
CA MET A 1 -30.80 29.30 77.20
C MET A 1 -29.67 28.31 77.44
N PRO A 2 -28.40 28.58 77.08
CA PRO A 2 -27.81 29.07 75.80
C PRO A 2 -26.99 27.95 75.11
N ALA A 3 -26.95 27.87 73.76
CA ALA A 3 -25.88 28.38 72.88
C ALA A 3 -24.43 28.07 73.32
N THR A 4 -23.71 27.24 72.55
CA THR A 4 -22.46 27.66 71.89
C THR A 4 -22.17 26.79 70.67
N SER A 5 -21.87 27.50 69.59
CA SER A 5 -21.39 27.05 68.30
C SER A 5 -19.96 26.52 68.37
N ARG A 6 -19.66 25.47 67.60
CA ARG A 6 -18.41 25.39 66.82
C ARG A 6 -18.67 24.71 65.48
N SER A 7 -18.53 25.53 64.45
CA SER A 7 -18.33 25.18 63.06
C SER A 7 -17.09 24.29 62.90
N SER A 8 -17.24 23.13 62.29
CA SER A 8 -16.15 22.45 61.58
C SER A 8 -16.70 21.95 60.26
N THR A 9 -16.77 22.85 59.28
CA THR A 9 -16.84 22.49 57.87
C THR A 9 -15.51 21.85 57.51
N ALA A 10 -15.45 20.52 57.64
CA ALA A 10 -14.37 19.72 57.08
C ALA A 10 -14.48 19.79 55.55
N ARG A 11 -13.88 20.86 55.02
CA ARG A 11 -13.53 21.04 53.61
C ARG A 11 -12.46 19.97 53.33
N THR A 12 -12.90 18.78 52.93
CA THR A 12 -11.99 17.76 52.39
C THR A 12 -11.39 18.33 51.13
N ALA A 13 -10.20 18.89 51.29
CA ALA A 13 -9.31 19.30 50.23
C ALA A 13 -9.20 18.13 49.24
N GLY A 14 -9.47 18.43 47.98
CA GLY A 14 -9.24 17.49 46.90
C GLY A 14 -7.77 17.07 46.87
N PRO A 15 -7.45 15.89 46.32
CA PRO A 15 -6.09 15.58 45.94
C PRO A 15 -5.70 16.46 44.74
N SER A 16 -5.34 17.72 45.02
CA SER A 16 -4.40 18.48 44.22
C SER A 16 -3.02 17.88 44.46
N ALA A 17 -2.79 16.72 43.87
CA ALA A 17 -1.48 16.15 43.62
C ALA A 17 -1.29 16.17 42.11
N GLU A 18 -0.89 17.34 41.62
CA GLU A 18 0.38 17.48 40.91
C GLU A 18 0.83 16.27 40.04
N THR A 19 -0.03 15.80 39.16
CA THR A 19 0.39 15.33 37.83
C THR A 19 0.24 16.48 36.84
N ALA A 20 0.94 17.58 37.12
CA ALA A 20 1.51 18.40 36.07
C ALA A 20 2.70 17.62 35.44
N GLY A 21 2.42 16.39 35.00
CA GLY A 21 3.28 15.68 34.08
C GLY A 21 3.18 16.46 32.80
N THR A 22 4.21 17.27 32.56
CA THR A 22 4.57 17.87 31.28
C THR A 22 3.67 17.39 30.15
N ALA A 23 2.69 18.23 29.77
CA ALA A 23 2.02 18.18 28.48
C ALA A 23 3.06 18.49 27.40
N THR A 24 4.02 17.57 27.27
CA THR A 24 5.02 17.53 26.23
C THR A 24 4.20 17.14 25.02
N GLY A 25 3.68 18.15 24.30
CA GLY A 25 2.82 17.93 23.13
C GLY A 25 3.40 16.80 22.32
N SER A 26 2.61 15.75 22.10
CA SER A 26 3.05 14.49 21.50
C SER A 26 3.58 14.76 20.10
N ARG A 27 4.89 14.98 20.00
CA ARG A 27 5.59 15.20 18.74
C ARG A 27 5.89 13.84 18.14
N LEU A 28 5.90 13.78 16.81
CA LEU A 28 6.48 12.65 16.11
C LEU A 28 7.90 12.41 16.64
N SER A 29 8.22 11.17 17.00
CA SER A 29 9.49 10.86 17.65
C SER A 29 10.69 11.13 16.72
N VAL A 30 11.78 11.66 17.28
CA VAL A 30 13.08 11.86 16.59
C VAL A 30 13.52 10.67 15.71
N PRO A 31 13.43 9.39 16.13
CA PRO A 31 13.83 8.27 15.29
C PRO A 31 13.04 8.15 13.97
N VAL A 32 11.79 8.59 13.92
CA VAL A 32 10.98 8.58 12.69
C VAL A 32 11.56 9.57 11.67
N LEU A 33 11.85 10.79 12.12
CA LEU A 33 12.44 11.83 11.28
C LEU A 33 13.87 11.49 10.86
N ALA A 34 14.64 10.86 11.75
CA ALA A 34 15.98 10.38 11.44
C ALA A 34 15.94 9.30 10.35
N ALA A 35 15.05 8.31 10.45
CA ALA A 35 14.89 7.28 9.42
C ALA A 35 14.46 7.87 8.06
N ALA A 36 13.54 8.83 8.07
CA ALA A 36 13.14 9.56 6.86
C ALA A 36 14.31 10.36 6.25
N GLY A 37 15.15 10.99 7.08
CA GLY A 37 16.36 11.69 6.64
C GLY A 37 17.41 10.76 6.05
N VAL A 38 17.62 9.57 6.65
CA VAL A 38 18.51 8.53 6.10
C VAL A 38 18.00 8.04 4.75
N SER A 39 16.70 7.82 4.61
CA SER A 39 16.08 7.47 3.32
C SER A 39 16.35 8.54 2.25
N ALA A 40 16.10 9.81 2.57
CA ALA A 40 16.34 10.92 1.66
C ALA A 40 17.83 11.04 1.26
N ALA A 41 18.75 10.91 2.23
CA ALA A 41 20.18 10.97 1.97
C ALA A 41 20.68 9.80 1.09
N ALA A 42 20.19 8.58 1.34
CA ALA A 42 20.56 7.41 0.55
C ALA A 42 20.01 7.48 -0.88
N LEU A 43 18.74 7.87 -1.06
CA LEU A 43 18.15 8.06 -2.39
C LEU A 43 18.85 9.19 -3.17
N ALA A 44 19.16 10.30 -2.52
CA ALA A 44 19.92 11.40 -3.12
C ALA A 44 21.36 10.96 -3.48
N GLY A 45 22.01 10.19 -2.61
CA GLY A 45 23.34 9.63 -2.86
C GLY A 45 23.34 8.66 -4.05
N GLY A 46 22.33 7.80 -4.16
CA GLY A 46 22.15 6.91 -5.32
C GLY A 46 21.97 7.70 -6.62
N ALA A 47 21.22 8.81 -6.59
CA ALA A 47 21.03 9.68 -7.74
C ALA A 47 22.31 10.45 -8.14
N LEU A 48 23.16 10.84 -7.18
CA LEU A 48 24.40 11.58 -7.43
C LEU A 48 25.55 10.69 -7.91
N ILE A 49 25.66 9.48 -7.36
CA ILE A 49 26.70 8.52 -7.74
C ILE A 49 26.37 7.84 -9.07
N GLY A 50 25.07 7.72 -9.40
CA GLY A 50 24.61 7.03 -10.59
C GLY A 50 24.41 5.54 -10.35
N VAL A 51 23.43 4.97 -11.05
CA VAL A 51 23.00 3.56 -10.90
C VAL A 51 23.62 2.67 -12.00
N VAL A 52 24.19 3.29 -13.03
CA VAL A 52 24.81 2.64 -14.20
C VAL A 52 26.12 3.37 -14.49
N HIS A 53 27.13 2.63 -14.95
CA HIS A 53 28.39 3.26 -15.38
C HIS A 53 28.16 4.03 -16.69
N GLU A 54 28.44 5.32 -16.68
CA GLU A 54 28.31 6.15 -17.89
C GLU A 54 29.47 5.87 -18.86
N GLY A 55 29.16 5.79 -20.15
CA GLY A 55 30.17 5.55 -21.17
C GLY A 55 29.62 5.65 -22.59
N PRO A 56 30.48 5.79 -23.61
CA PRO A 56 30.06 5.80 -25.01
C PRO A 56 29.29 4.52 -25.40
N GLU A 57 29.70 3.38 -24.85
CA GLU A 57 29.06 2.07 -25.10
C GLU A 57 27.97 1.74 -24.08
N SER A 58 28.12 2.19 -22.83
CA SER A 58 27.19 1.93 -21.75
C SER A 58 25.90 2.75 -21.85
N GLY A 59 25.98 3.95 -22.43
CA GLY A 59 24.90 4.93 -22.44
C GLY A 59 25.09 6.04 -21.40
N ARG A 60 24.16 6.99 -21.40
CA ARG A 60 24.15 8.15 -20.48
C ARG A 60 22.71 8.56 -20.16
N PRO A 61 22.45 9.28 -19.06
CA PRO A 61 21.13 9.85 -18.79
C PRO A 61 20.64 10.71 -19.97
N ALA A 62 19.34 10.65 -20.26
CA ALA A 62 18.73 11.47 -21.31
C ALA A 62 18.90 12.97 -21.02
N PHE A 63 18.92 13.37 -19.75
CA PHE A 63 19.10 14.75 -19.32
C PHE A 63 19.82 14.79 -17.97
N THR A 64 20.24 15.97 -17.52
CA THR A 64 20.86 16.18 -16.21
C THR A 64 19.82 16.04 -15.09
N SER A 65 19.46 14.79 -14.78
CA SER A 65 18.35 14.42 -13.90
C SER A 65 18.66 14.52 -12.40
N TRP A 66 19.93 14.48 -12.01
CA TRP A 66 20.33 14.44 -10.60
C TRP A 66 19.73 15.56 -9.73
N PRO A 67 19.56 16.83 -10.17
CA PRO A 67 18.96 17.86 -9.32
C PRO A 67 17.49 17.55 -9.03
N LEU A 68 16.76 17.09 -10.04
CA LEU A 68 15.35 16.69 -9.91
C LEU A 68 15.22 15.50 -8.95
N LEU A 69 16.07 14.49 -9.11
CA LEU A 69 16.03 13.28 -8.28
C LEU A 69 16.39 13.58 -6.81
N VAL A 70 17.35 14.46 -6.56
CA VAL A 70 17.68 14.93 -5.20
C VAL A 70 16.50 15.69 -4.58
N VAL A 71 15.84 16.57 -5.33
CA VAL A 71 14.65 17.29 -4.85
C VAL A 71 13.52 16.31 -4.51
N LEU A 72 13.26 15.34 -5.38
CA LEU A 72 12.22 14.32 -5.16
C LEU A 72 12.55 13.40 -3.98
N ALA A 73 13.82 13.06 -3.77
CA ALA A 73 14.28 12.26 -2.63
C ALA A 73 14.12 12.99 -1.29
N VAL A 74 14.43 14.30 -1.26
CA VAL A 74 14.39 15.11 -0.03
C VAL A 74 12.99 15.60 0.32
N ALA A 75 12.11 15.80 -0.68
CA ALA A 75 10.80 16.40 -0.48
C ALA A 75 9.92 15.71 0.58
N PRO A 76 9.78 14.37 0.64
CA PRO A 76 9.01 13.70 1.70
C PRO A 76 9.53 13.99 3.11
N ALA A 77 10.84 13.88 3.32
CA ALA A 77 11.46 14.08 4.63
C ALA A 77 11.36 15.55 5.06
N ALA A 78 11.61 16.49 4.15
CA ALA A 78 11.46 17.92 4.40
C ALA A 78 10.01 18.30 4.72
N ALA A 79 9.03 17.76 3.98
CA ALA A 79 7.61 17.98 4.24
C ALA A 79 7.18 17.43 5.61
N ALA A 80 7.60 16.21 5.94
CA ALA A 80 7.33 15.62 7.26
C ALA A 80 7.94 16.46 8.39
N TRP A 81 9.19 16.91 8.24
CA TRP A 81 9.85 17.78 9.22
C TRP A 81 9.11 19.12 9.40
N LEU A 82 8.75 19.77 8.29
CA LEU A 82 7.98 21.02 8.32
C LEU A 82 6.61 20.84 8.99
N LEU A 83 5.92 19.73 8.72
CA LEU A 83 4.64 19.42 9.35
C LEU A 83 4.80 19.22 10.86
N VAL A 84 5.86 18.54 11.32
CA VAL A 84 6.16 18.38 12.75
C VAL A 84 6.46 19.74 13.40
N VAL A 85 7.26 20.59 12.76
CA VAL A 85 7.56 21.95 13.25
C VAL A 85 6.29 22.80 13.35
N ARG A 86 5.34 22.62 12.43
CA ARG A 86 4.01 23.27 12.45
C ARG A 86 3.01 22.62 13.40
N GLY A 87 3.43 21.65 14.22
CA GLY A 87 2.56 20.94 15.17
C GLY A 87 1.61 19.93 14.53
N ARG A 88 1.75 19.64 13.23
CA ARG A 88 0.93 18.67 12.47
C ARG A 88 1.55 17.28 12.44
N SER A 89 1.87 16.73 13.61
CA SER A 89 2.52 15.42 13.75
C SER A 89 1.70 14.27 13.13
N ALA A 90 0.37 14.32 13.24
CA ALA A 90 -0.52 13.33 12.64
C ALA A 90 -0.43 13.29 11.10
N THR A 91 -0.42 14.47 10.47
CA THR A 91 -0.23 14.59 9.01
C THR A 91 1.18 14.18 8.58
N ALA A 92 2.20 14.52 9.38
CA ALA A 92 3.57 14.06 9.11
C ALA A 92 3.68 12.53 9.16
N ALA A 93 3.07 11.88 10.16
CA ALA A 93 3.02 10.44 10.26
C ALA A 93 2.31 9.81 9.06
N GLY A 94 1.13 10.33 8.71
CA GLY A 94 0.37 9.87 7.55
C GLY A 94 1.17 10.00 6.25
N LEU A 95 1.86 11.12 6.03
CA LEU A 95 2.69 11.35 4.84
C LEU A 95 3.78 10.28 4.71
N LEU A 96 4.50 9.99 5.80
CA LEU A 96 5.54 8.97 5.79
C LEU A 96 4.97 7.56 5.58
N ILE A 97 3.80 7.25 6.13
CA ILE A 97 3.09 5.98 5.89
C ILE A 97 2.73 5.85 4.40
N GLY A 98 2.17 6.90 3.80
CA GLY A 98 1.79 6.90 2.38
C GLY A 98 2.98 6.75 1.44
N VAL A 99 4.10 7.42 1.73
CA VAL A 99 5.34 7.28 0.94
C VAL A 99 5.93 5.87 1.10
N ALA A 100 5.98 5.37 2.33
CA ALA A 100 6.52 4.04 2.62
C ALA A 100 5.70 2.91 1.99
N ALA A 101 4.39 3.10 1.78
CA ALA A 101 3.54 2.10 1.13
C ALA A 101 4.02 1.75 -0.29
N LEU A 102 4.47 2.75 -1.06
CA LEU A 102 4.93 2.55 -2.45
C LEU A 102 6.40 2.12 -2.53
N ALA A 103 7.18 2.31 -1.46
CA ALA A 103 8.62 2.07 -1.47
C ALA A 103 9.04 0.62 -1.83
N PRO A 104 8.37 -0.45 -1.36
CA PRO A 104 8.72 -1.82 -1.74
C PRO A 104 8.58 -2.07 -3.24
N GLY A 105 7.47 -1.62 -3.84
CA GLY A 105 7.26 -1.80 -5.28
C GLY A 105 8.29 -1.03 -6.10
N ARG A 106 8.67 0.18 -5.66
CA ARG A 106 9.77 0.94 -6.28
C ARG A 106 11.12 0.25 -6.15
N ALA A 107 11.42 -0.33 -4.99
CA ALA A 107 12.65 -1.10 -4.80
C ALA A 107 12.72 -2.31 -5.74
N ILE A 108 11.58 -2.98 -6.00
CA ILE A 108 11.52 -4.10 -6.95
C ILE A 108 11.75 -3.63 -8.38
N VAL A 109 11.15 -2.50 -8.79
CA VAL A 109 11.43 -1.90 -10.12
C VAL A 109 12.91 -1.52 -10.22
N ASP A 110 13.47 -0.90 -9.18
CA ASP A 110 14.88 -0.47 -9.19
C ASP A 110 15.86 -1.65 -9.11
N ALA A 111 15.46 -2.80 -8.55
CA ALA A 111 16.25 -4.02 -8.59
C ALA A 111 16.46 -4.52 -10.03
N GLN A 112 15.64 -4.10 -11.01
CA GLN A 112 15.86 -4.40 -12.43
C GLN A 112 17.23 -3.93 -12.91
N PHE A 113 17.78 -2.84 -12.36
CA PHE A 113 19.14 -2.39 -12.73
C PHE A 113 20.22 -3.42 -12.42
N ALA A 114 20.06 -4.27 -11.39
CA ALA A 114 21.01 -5.33 -11.09
C ALA A 114 20.97 -6.48 -12.11
N VAL A 115 19.81 -6.68 -12.76
CA VAL A 115 19.59 -7.78 -13.71
C VAL A 115 19.91 -7.34 -15.12
N ASP A 116 19.26 -6.28 -15.59
CA ASP A 116 19.48 -5.68 -16.89
C ASP A 116 19.04 -4.21 -16.87
N ALA A 117 20.05 -3.33 -16.77
CA ALA A 117 19.85 -1.88 -16.72
C ALA A 117 19.26 -1.30 -18.00
N SER A 118 19.47 -1.95 -19.16
CA SER A 118 18.96 -1.46 -20.46
C SER A 118 17.44 -1.53 -20.54
N ARG A 119 16.81 -2.45 -19.80
CA ARG A 119 15.36 -2.69 -19.79
C ARG A 119 14.62 -2.00 -18.65
N ALA A 120 15.30 -1.19 -17.84
CA ALA A 120 14.66 -0.47 -16.74
C ALA A 120 13.74 0.67 -17.23
N MET A 121 13.85 1.10 -18.48
CA MET A 121 13.03 2.17 -19.11
C MET A 121 13.04 3.51 -18.35
N ARG A 122 14.16 3.85 -17.68
CA ARG A 122 14.32 5.07 -16.87
C ARG A 122 15.26 6.08 -17.55
N PRO A 123 14.76 6.97 -18.41
CA PRO A 123 15.59 7.92 -19.15
C PRO A 123 16.35 8.89 -18.24
N GLU A 124 15.87 9.10 -17.01
CA GLU A 124 16.59 9.87 -16.01
C GLU A 124 17.89 9.21 -15.52
N PHE A 125 18.06 7.90 -15.70
CA PHE A 125 19.26 7.18 -15.28
C PHE A 125 20.06 6.65 -16.46
N LEU A 126 19.40 6.22 -17.54
CA LEU A 126 20.07 5.62 -18.67
C LEU A 126 19.25 5.72 -19.95
N VAL A 127 19.88 6.21 -21.01
CA VAL A 127 19.57 5.88 -22.40
C VAL A 127 20.67 4.94 -22.88
N PRO A 128 20.36 3.65 -23.15
CA PRO A 128 21.37 2.67 -23.54
C PRO A 128 22.14 3.10 -24.79
N GLY A 129 23.47 2.96 -24.77
CA GLY A 129 24.32 3.17 -25.95
C GLY A 129 24.60 1.88 -26.74
N SER A 130 24.31 0.73 -26.13
CA SER A 130 24.47 -0.61 -26.68
C SER A 130 23.47 -1.57 -26.03
N VAL A 131 23.50 -2.84 -26.47
CA VAL A 131 22.55 -3.89 -26.05
C VAL A 131 22.73 -4.30 -24.58
N SER A 132 23.83 -3.92 -23.92
CA SER A 132 24.11 -4.25 -22.53
C SER A 132 24.67 -3.06 -21.78
N ALA A 133 24.07 -2.71 -20.64
CA ALA A 133 24.57 -1.67 -19.75
C ALA A 133 24.95 -2.29 -18.40
N GLU A 134 26.16 -1.98 -17.93
CA GLU A 134 26.70 -2.57 -16.71
C GLU A 134 26.27 -1.75 -15.47
N PRO A 135 25.67 -2.39 -14.45
CA PRO A 135 25.21 -1.69 -13.25
C PRO A 135 26.34 -1.08 -12.44
N ALA A 136 26.11 0.11 -11.89
CA ALA A 136 26.94 0.71 -10.86
C ALA A 136 26.39 0.36 -9.48
N PHE A 137 26.87 -0.75 -8.91
CA PHE A 137 26.35 -1.29 -7.65
C PHE A 137 26.41 -0.31 -6.48
N GLY A 138 27.35 0.64 -6.46
CA GLY A 138 27.45 1.65 -5.40
C GLY A 138 26.17 2.51 -5.30
N GLY A 139 25.74 3.12 -6.40
CA GLY A 139 24.51 3.92 -6.42
C GLY A 139 23.25 3.05 -6.31
N LEU A 140 23.25 1.85 -6.87
CA LEU A 140 22.13 0.92 -6.76
C LEU A 140 21.88 0.48 -5.31
N LEU A 141 22.93 0.12 -4.56
CA LEU A 141 22.80 -0.25 -3.16
C LEU A 141 22.29 0.91 -2.30
N LEU A 142 22.72 2.15 -2.59
CA LEU A 142 22.18 3.34 -1.94
C LEU A 142 20.70 3.56 -2.27
N LEU A 143 20.30 3.35 -3.52
CA LEU A 143 18.91 3.45 -3.95
C LEU A 143 18.04 2.41 -3.21
N LEU A 144 18.46 1.15 -3.16
CA LEU A 144 17.75 0.08 -2.44
C LEU A 144 17.72 0.32 -0.93
N ALA A 145 18.84 0.74 -0.33
CA ALA A 145 18.91 1.11 1.09
C ALA A 145 17.99 2.29 1.42
N GLY A 146 17.87 3.26 0.51
CA GLY A 146 16.96 4.39 0.61
C GLY A 146 15.49 3.97 0.69
N HIS A 147 15.07 3.01 -0.15
CA HIS A 147 13.74 2.43 -0.10
C HIS A 147 13.52 1.62 1.19
N ALA A 148 14.49 0.82 1.61
CA ALA A 148 14.40 0.09 2.88
C ALA A 148 14.25 1.04 4.08
N ALA A 149 15.02 2.14 4.10
CA ALA A 149 14.90 3.18 5.12
C ALA A 149 13.55 3.90 5.08
N ALA A 150 12.95 4.11 3.89
CA ALA A 150 11.60 4.65 3.76
C ALA A 150 10.56 3.73 4.40
N VAL A 151 10.66 2.41 4.20
CA VAL A 151 9.79 1.41 4.84
C VAL A 151 9.94 1.46 6.35
N VAL A 152 11.17 1.48 6.87
CA VAL A 152 11.43 1.61 8.32
C VAL A 152 10.82 2.90 8.86
N ALA A 153 10.99 4.04 8.17
CA ALA A 153 10.40 5.31 8.56
C ALA A 153 8.87 5.24 8.62
N GLY A 154 8.23 4.61 7.62
CA GLY A 154 6.78 4.39 7.61
C GLY A 154 6.28 3.49 8.74
N VAL A 155 6.98 2.40 9.04
CA VAL A 155 6.64 1.50 10.16
C VAL A 155 6.77 2.23 11.49
N LEU A 156 7.87 2.98 11.70
CA LEU A 156 8.04 3.78 12.90
C LEU A 156 6.98 4.88 12.99
N ALA A 157 6.62 5.51 11.87
CA ALA A 157 5.56 6.52 11.81
C ALA A 157 4.19 5.92 12.17
N ALA A 158 3.86 4.73 11.66
CA ALA A 158 2.63 4.01 12.00
C ALA A 158 2.58 3.67 13.51
N ARG A 159 3.71 3.23 14.08
CA ARG A 159 3.80 2.97 15.53
C ARG A 159 3.67 4.24 16.37
N ALA A 160 4.34 5.32 15.96
CA ALA A 160 4.26 6.60 16.64
C ALA A 160 2.85 7.21 16.53
N ALA A 161 2.14 6.95 15.43
CA ALA A 161 0.80 7.44 15.18
C ALA A 161 -0.26 6.93 16.17
N VAL A 162 -0.04 5.75 16.78
CA VAL A 162 -0.94 5.20 17.81
C VAL A 162 -0.91 6.03 19.10
N ALA A 163 0.21 6.70 19.38
CA ALA A 163 0.37 7.55 20.56
C ALA A 163 -0.02 9.02 20.32
N LEU A 164 -0.40 9.37 19.09
CA LEU A 164 -0.87 10.72 18.77
C LEU A 164 -2.36 10.84 19.15
N PRO A 165 -2.79 12.00 19.69
CA PRO A 165 -4.19 12.27 19.96
C PRO A 165 -5.01 12.11 18.68
N ASP A 166 -6.16 11.44 18.81
CA ASP A 166 -7.18 11.51 17.77
C ASP A 166 -7.89 12.85 17.87
N ASP A 167 -7.97 13.58 16.76
CA ASP A 167 -8.60 14.90 16.72
C ASP A 167 -10.15 14.83 16.84
N ALA A 168 -10.73 13.63 17.09
CA ALA A 168 -12.16 13.28 17.12
C ALA A 168 -12.98 13.67 15.87
N GLN A 169 -12.39 14.41 14.94
CA GLN A 169 -12.89 14.77 13.61
C GLN A 169 -12.30 13.80 12.59
N GLY A 170 -12.81 12.56 12.58
CA GLY A 170 -12.62 11.67 11.44
C GLY A 170 -13.28 12.25 10.18
N PRO A 171 -13.00 11.73 8.97
CA PRO A 171 -13.71 12.12 7.77
C PRO A 171 -15.24 11.94 7.94
N ASP A 172 -15.97 13.06 8.09
CA ASP A 172 -17.41 13.09 8.31
C ASP A 172 -18.23 12.48 7.16
N ARG A 173 -19.54 12.28 7.34
CA ARG A 173 -20.45 11.70 6.31
C ARG A 173 -20.38 12.41 4.94
N GLY A 174 -20.08 13.70 4.90
CA GLY A 174 -19.87 14.47 3.66
C GLY A 174 -18.57 14.14 2.90
N VAL A 175 -17.58 13.57 3.60
CA VAL A 175 -16.30 13.13 3.04
C VAL A 175 -16.41 11.75 2.37
N ARG A 176 -17.53 11.02 2.53
CA ARG A 176 -17.70 9.69 1.90
C ARG A 176 -17.63 9.75 0.37
N GLY A 177 -18.15 10.81 -0.25
CA GLY A 177 -17.98 11.05 -1.70
C GLY A 177 -16.53 11.37 -2.08
N LEU A 178 -15.83 12.10 -1.22
CA LEU A 178 -14.40 12.39 -1.39
C LEU A 178 -13.52 11.15 -1.19
N GLY A 179 -13.92 10.20 -0.34
CA GLY A 179 -13.23 8.92 -0.16
C GLY A 179 -13.33 8.03 -1.40
N VAL A 180 -14.49 7.98 -2.05
CA VAL A 180 -14.64 7.30 -3.35
C VAL A 180 -13.77 7.95 -4.43
N LEU A 181 -13.70 9.28 -4.46
CA LEU A 181 -12.80 10.01 -5.35
C LEU A 181 -11.32 9.69 -5.06
N ALA A 182 -10.92 9.58 -3.80
CA ALA A 182 -9.56 9.21 -3.42
C ALA A 182 -9.21 7.78 -3.86
N VAL A 183 -10.13 6.82 -3.70
CA VAL A 183 -9.95 5.44 -4.19
C VAL A 183 -9.90 5.41 -5.72
N GLY A 184 -10.77 6.17 -6.39
CA GLY A 184 -10.73 6.32 -7.85
C GLY A 184 -9.43 6.93 -8.34
N ALA A 185 -8.88 7.92 -7.63
CA ALA A 185 -7.56 8.49 -7.93
C ALA A 185 -6.44 7.49 -7.69
N ALA A 186 -6.47 6.70 -6.61
CA ALA A 186 -5.50 5.63 -6.38
C ALA A 186 -5.55 4.56 -7.48
N LEU A 187 -6.74 4.22 -7.97
CA LEU A 187 -6.92 3.34 -9.12
C LEU A 187 -6.36 3.96 -10.41
N ALA A 188 -6.62 5.24 -10.65
CA ALA A 188 -6.06 5.96 -11.80
C ALA A 188 -4.52 6.02 -11.75
N LEU A 189 -3.94 6.18 -10.55
CA LEU A 189 -2.49 6.09 -10.32
C LEU A 189 -2.00 4.68 -10.66
N ALA A 190 -2.67 3.64 -10.16
CA ALA A 190 -2.30 2.25 -10.45
C ALA A 190 -2.34 1.95 -11.96
N VAL A 191 -3.38 2.38 -12.67
CA VAL A 191 -3.48 2.26 -14.13
C VAL A 191 -2.38 3.05 -14.82
N GLY A 192 -2.13 4.29 -14.40
CA GLY A 192 -1.12 5.15 -14.99
C GLY A 192 0.32 4.62 -14.85
N VAL A 193 0.62 3.94 -13.74
CA VAL A 193 1.92 3.28 -13.51
C VAL A 193 2.11 2.05 -14.40
N LEU A 194 1.02 1.42 -14.87
CA LEU A 194 1.08 0.26 -15.78
C LEU A 194 1.16 0.66 -17.25
N MET A 195 0.70 1.86 -17.60
CA MET A 195 0.77 2.40 -18.95
C MET A 195 2.21 2.80 -19.34
N PRO A 196 2.51 2.92 -20.65
CA PRO A 196 3.81 3.40 -21.12
C PRO A 196 4.20 4.75 -20.48
N PRO A 197 5.46 4.91 -20.03
CA PRO A 197 5.93 6.14 -19.42
C PRO A 197 6.16 7.27 -20.44
N TYR A 198 6.44 6.94 -21.70
CA TYR A 198 6.66 7.87 -22.82
C TYR A 198 6.58 7.10 -24.14
N ASP A 199 6.41 7.82 -25.25
CA ASP A 199 6.65 7.27 -26.59
C ASP A 199 8.03 7.74 -27.06
N SER A 200 8.84 6.84 -27.63
CA SER A 200 10.23 7.12 -28.01
C SER A 200 10.43 6.96 -29.52
N ALA A 201 11.04 7.97 -30.15
CA ALA A 201 11.52 7.85 -31.53
C ALA A 201 12.95 7.28 -31.61
N ASP A 202 13.61 7.04 -30.48
CA ASP A 202 14.94 6.44 -30.40
C ASP A 202 14.84 4.93 -30.18
N ALA A 203 15.44 4.14 -31.07
CA ALA A 203 15.41 2.68 -31.02
C ALA A 203 16.13 2.09 -29.79
N ASN A 204 17.00 2.88 -29.13
CA ASN A 204 17.71 2.42 -27.94
C ASN A 204 16.91 2.58 -26.65
N LEU A 205 15.80 3.34 -26.69
CA LEU A 205 14.91 3.52 -25.55
C LEU A 205 13.53 2.96 -25.87
N LEU A 206 13.21 1.83 -25.26
CA LEU A 206 11.95 1.12 -25.49
C LEU A 206 10.76 1.91 -24.91
N ASP A 207 9.69 2.03 -25.69
CA ASP A 207 8.44 2.72 -25.36
C ASP A 207 7.33 1.77 -24.87
N GLY A 208 7.73 0.69 -24.19
CA GLY A 208 6.84 -0.36 -23.73
C GLY A 208 5.99 0.03 -22.51
N SER A 209 4.82 -0.60 -22.39
CA SER A 209 4.06 -0.56 -21.13
C SER A 209 4.80 -1.35 -20.05
N ALA A 210 4.49 -1.10 -18.78
CA ALA A 210 5.10 -1.87 -17.68
C ALA A 210 4.76 -3.37 -17.79
N LEU A 211 3.65 -3.71 -18.44
CA LEU A 211 3.18 -5.08 -18.65
C LEU A 211 3.97 -5.83 -19.72
N ASP A 212 4.56 -5.10 -20.67
CA ASP A 212 5.41 -5.65 -21.73
C ASP A 212 6.89 -5.72 -21.30
N GLY A 213 7.19 -5.17 -20.11
CA GLY A 213 8.53 -5.10 -19.55
C GLY A 213 9.00 -6.38 -18.85
N PRO A 214 10.24 -6.36 -18.32
CA PRO A 214 10.77 -7.46 -17.51
C PRO A 214 9.90 -7.79 -16.30
N ALA A 215 9.94 -9.04 -15.84
CA ALA A 215 9.10 -9.51 -14.73
C ALA A 215 9.22 -8.66 -13.45
N LEU A 216 10.42 -8.16 -13.12
CA LEU A 216 10.61 -7.27 -11.96
C LEU A 216 9.89 -5.93 -12.13
N VAL A 217 9.89 -5.36 -13.34
CA VAL A 217 9.18 -4.11 -13.64
C VAL A 217 7.67 -4.32 -13.55
N VAL A 218 7.16 -5.43 -14.09
CA VAL A 218 5.73 -5.82 -13.98
C VAL A 218 5.33 -5.97 -12.51
N LEU A 219 6.08 -6.76 -11.74
CA LEU A 219 5.75 -7.03 -10.34
C LEU A 219 5.87 -5.78 -9.47
N GLY A 220 6.91 -4.99 -9.67
CA GLY A 220 7.11 -3.74 -8.95
C GLY A 220 6.03 -2.70 -9.25
N SER A 221 5.66 -2.52 -10.53
CA SER A 221 4.59 -1.60 -10.95
C SER A 221 3.22 -2.01 -10.41
N LEU A 222 2.90 -3.31 -10.45
CA LEU A 222 1.69 -3.85 -9.81
C LEU A 222 1.70 -3.63 -8.30
N ALA A 223 2.82 -3.90 -7.62
CA ALA A 223 2.96 -3.67 -6.19
C ALA A 223 2.75 -2.20 -5.82
N ILE A 224 3.29 -1.26 -6.61
CA ILE A 224 3.06 0.19 -6.44
C ILE A 224 1.57 0.52 -6.53
N GLY A 225 0.89 0.06 -7.59
CA GLY A 225 -0.52 0.36 -7.81
C GLY A 225 -1.43 -0.19 -6.70
N LEU A 226 -1.22 -1.45 -6.33
CA LEU A 226 -1.97 -2.11 -5.25
C LEU A 226 -1.69 -1.46 -3.89
N ALA A 227 -0.43 -1.11 -3.60
CA ALA A 227 -0.07 -0.43 -2.36
C ALA A 227 -0.69 0.97 -2.27
N ALA A 228 -0.77 1.70 -3.38
CA ALA A 228 -1.46 2.99 -3.42
C ALA A 228 -2.94 2.85 -3.07
N ILE A 229 -3.63 1.88 -3.68
CA ILE A 229 -5.05 1.60 -3.38
C ILE A 229 -5.21 1.18 -1.91
N GLY A 230 -4.38 0.25 -1.42
CA GLY A 230 -4.43 -0.23 -0.05
C GLY A 230 -4.15 0.88 0.97
N ALA A 231 -3.18 1.76 0.72
CA ALA A 231 -2.87 2.90 1.57
C ALA A 231 -4.05 3.88 1.67
N VAL A 232 -4.72 4.17 0.55
CA VAL A 232 -5.89 5.06 0.55
C VAL A 232 -7.10 4.41 1.24
N VAL A 233 -7.37 3.13 1.00
CA VAL A 233 -8.47 2.41 1.66
C VAL A 233 -8.25 2.31 3.16
N THR A 234 -7.03 2.01 3.60
CA THR A 234 -6.69 1.97 5.04
C THR A 234 -6.73 3.35 5.67
N ALA A 235 -6.33 4.41 4.96
CA ALA A 235 -6.43 5.77 5.48
C ALA A 235 -7.89 6.19 5.77
N LEU A 236 -8.86 5.70 5.00
CA LEU A 236 -10.29 5.98 5.19
C LEU A 236 -10.87 5.38 6.47
N THR A 237 -10.18 4.42 7.10
CA THR A 237 -10.63 3.81 8.36
C THR A 237 -10.05 4.49 9.59
N VAL A 238 -9.14 5.45 9.41
CA VAL A 238 -8.45 6.12 10.52
C VAL A 238 -9.32 7.25 11.09
N PRO A 239 -9.56 7.30 12.42
CA PRO A 239 -10.40 8.32 13.06
C PRO A 239 -9.68 9.67 13.25
N SER A 240 -8.81 10.07 12.31
CA SER A 240 -8.11 11.35 12.38
C SER A 240 -7.92 11.97 10.99
N TRP A 241 -8.44 13.19 10.81
CA TRP A 241 -8.26 13.95 9.57
C TRP A 241 -6.78 14.19 9.23
N GLY A 242 -5.97 14.50 10.26
CA GLY A 242 -4.53 14.71 10.09
C GLY A 242 -3.84 13.53 9.43
N ARG A 243 -4.02 12.29 9.94
CA ARG A 243 -3.39 11.10 9.36
C ARG A 243 -3.94 10.77 7.98
N PHE A 244 -5.26 10.83 7.78
CA PHE A 244 -5.89 10.59 6.48
C PHE A 244 -5.30 11.48 5.39
N THR A 245 -5.32 12.79 5.60
CA THR A 245 -4.76 13.78 4.66
C THR A 245 -3.27 13.59 4.44
N GLY A 246 -2.53 13.21 5.49
CA GLY A 246 -1.13 12.82 5.40
C GLY A 246 -0.92 11.66 4.45
N VAL A 247 -1.64 10.54 4.61
CA VAL A 247 -1.49 9.36 3.76
C VAL A 247 -1.77 9.68 2.29
N LEU A 248 -2.84 10.43 2.01
CA LEU A 248 -3.13 10.87 0.63
C LEU A 248 -1.99 11.71 0.04
N ALA A 249 -1.46 12.66 0.81
CA ALA A 249 -0.33 13.47 0.39
C ALA A 249 0.94 12.63 0.18
N GLY A 250 1.18 11.63 1.03
CA GLY A 250 2.31 10.71 0.89
C GLY A 250 2.24 9.87 -0.38
N VAL A 251 1.07 9.27 -0.66
CA VAL A 251 0.83 8.52 -1.91
C VAL A 251 0.96 9.44 -3.12
N ALA A 252 0.43 10.68 -3.06
CA ALA A 252 0.55 11.65 -4.13
C ALA A 252 2.02 12.04 -4.42
N VAL A 253 2.82 12.30 -3.39
CA VAL A 253 4.24 12.65 -3.54
C VAL A 253 5.05 11.46 -4.07
N ALA A 254 4.78 10.25 -3.58
CA ALA A 254 5.41 9.03 -4.07
C ALA A 254 5.01 8.71 -5.53
N GLY A 255 3.75 8.97 -5.91
CA GLY A 255 3.29 8.86 -7.30
C GLY A 255 3.92 9.92 -8.21
N ALA A 256 3.94 11.19 -7.78
CA ALA A 256 4.54 12.28 -8.55
C ALA A 256 6.04 12.03 -8.81
N SER A 257 6.76 11.46 -7.85
CA SER A 257 8.17 11.10 -8.02
C SER A 257 8.40 9.91 -8.97
N LEU A 258 7.37 9.18 -9.40
CA LEU A 258 7.44 8.21 -10.50
C LEU A 258 7.21 8.89 -11.86
N ALA A 259 6.27 9.84 -11.93
CA ALA A 259 5.86 10.46 -13.19
C ALA A 259 6.73 11.65 -13.61
N LEU A 260 7.20 12.46 -12.67
CA LEU A 260 7.93 13.69 -12.94
C LEU A 260 9.23 13.49 -13.73
N PRO A 261 10.08 12.48 -13.44
CA PRO A 261 11.28 12.24 -14.25
C PRO A 261 10.97 12.04 -15.75
N ASN A 262 9.91 11.28 -16.06
CA ASN A 262 9.47 11.04 -17.43
C ASN A 262 8.94 12.32 -18.10
N LEU A 263 8.13 13.11 -17.39
CA LEU A 263 7.60 14.38 -17.91
C LEU A 263 8.70 15.40 -18.19
N VAL A 264 9.71 15.48 -17.33
CA VAL A 264 10.88 16.34 -17.55
C VAL A 264 11.71 15.80 -18.71
N GLY A 265 11.85 14.48 -18.84
CA GLY A 265 12.48 13.84 -20.00
C GLY A 265 11.83 14.28 -21.33
N VAL A 266 10.51 14.16 -21.43
CA VAL A 266 9.72 14.62 -22.59
C VAL A 266 9.90 16.11 -22.86
N ALA A 267 9.95 16.94 -21.82
CA ALA A 267 10.15 18.39 -21.98
C ALA A 267 11.58 18.75 -22.44
N MET A 268 12.58 17.95 -22.08
CA MET A 268 13.99 18.22 -22.37
C MET A 268 14.47 17.56 -23.68
N GLN A 269 13.78 16.52 -24.16
CA GLN A 269 14.19 15.74 -25.32
C GLN A 269 13.14 15.74 -26.41
N SER A 270 13.51 16.16 -27.62
CA SER A 270 12.58 16.26 -28.75
C SER A 270 12.18 14.91 -29.37
N TRP A 271 12.89 13.84 -29.03
CA TRP A 271 12.61 12.46 -29.49
C TRP A 271 11.75 11.68 -28.50
N LEU A 272 11.40 12.27 -27.35
CA LEU A 272 10.44 11.75 -26.39
C LEU A 272 9.10 12.46 -26.54
N SER A 273 8.02 11.69 -26.60
CA SER A 273 6.65 12.18 -26.69
C SER A 273 5.83 11.77 -25.46
N LEU A 274 4.80 12.56 -25.19
CA LEU A 274 4.00 12.44 -23.97
C LEU A 274 3.02 11.25 -24.08
N ALA A 275 3.21 10.25 -23.22
CA ALA A 275 2.28 9.13 -23.08
C ALA A 275 1.20 9.39 -22.00
N ALA A 276 0.13 8.58 -22.03
CA ALA A 276 -0.99 8.71 -21.10
C ALA A 276 -0.62 8.36 -19.63
N GLY A 277 0.39 7.50 -19.41
CA GLY A 277 0.75 6.99 -18.09
C GLY A 277 1.10 8.10 -17.08
N PRO A 278 2.14 8.92 -17.33
CA PRO A 278 2.51 10.00 -16.42
C PRO A 278 1.41 11.05 -16.22
N ILE A 279 0.60 11.32 -17.24
CA ILE A 279 -0.54 12.25 -17.14
C ILE A 279 -1.56 11.73 -16.12
N LEU A 280 -1.92 10.45 -16.21
CA LEU A 280 -2.84 9.81 -15.27
C LEU A 280 -2.29 9.81 -13.84
N VAL A 281 -1.00 9.51 -13.66
CA VAL A 281 -0.36 9.52 -12.33
C VAL A 281 -0.34 10.92 -11.72
N VAL A 282 0.01 11.95 -12.49
CA VAL A 282 0.00 13.34 -12.01
C VAL A 282 -1.43 13.81 -11.74
N GLY A 283 -2.39 13.51 -12.62
CA GLY A 283 -3.80 13.82 -12.41
C GLY A 283 -4.34 13.18 -11.13
N ALA A 284 -4.01 11.91 -10.89
CA ALA A 284 -4.34 11.21 -9.65
C ALA A 284 -3.70 11.87 -8.42
N ALA A 285 -2.42 12.22 -8.49
CA ALA A 285 -1.72 12.92 -7.39
C ALA A 285 -2.37 14.27 -7.06
N VAL A 286 -2.78 15.03 -8.07
CA VAL A 286 -3.51 16.30 -7.90
C VAL A 286 -4.85 16.06 -7.20
N VAL A 287 -5.62 15.05 -7.63
CA VAL A 287 -6.90 14.72 -6.98
C VAL A 287 -6.70 14.30 -5.52
N LEU A 288 -5.70 13.45 -5.24
CA LEU A 288 -5.37 13.02 -3.87
C LEU A 288 -4.99 14.21 -2.95
N LEU A 289 -4.29 15.21 -3.48
CA LEU A 289 -3.96 16.44 -2.75
C LEU A 289 -5.15 17.41 -2.62
N ALA A 290 -6.07 17.41 -3.59
CA ALA A 290 -7.26 18.27 -3.60
C ALA A 290 -8.35 17.80 -2.64
N VAL A 291 -8.48 16.48 -2.41
CA VAL A 291 -9.48 15.87 -1.50
C VAL A 291 -9.43 16.48 -0.09
N PRO A 292 -8.26 16.57 0.59
CA PRO A 292 -8.11 17.27 1.87
C PRO A 292 -8.58 18.73 1.87
N ILE A 293 -8.29 19.46 0.79
CA ILE A 293 -8.62 20.89 0.67
C ILE A 293 -10.12 21.07 0.55
N ALA A 294 -10.77 20.32 -0.34
CA ALA A 294 -12.22 20.35 -0.52
C ALA A 294 -12.97 19.94 0.75
N GLY A 295 -12.46 18.94 1.48
CA GLY A 295 -13.02 18.52 2.76
C GLY A 295 -12.94 19.62 3.83
N SER A 296 -11.83 20.34 3.91
CA SER A 296 -11.63 21.42 4.89
C SER A 296 -12.57 22.63 4.68
N VAL A 297 -12.90 22.95 3.42
CA VAL A 297 -13.83 24.04 3.08
C VAL A 297 -15.28 23.67 3.43
N GLY A 298 -15.66 22.40 3.24
CA GLY A 298 -16.98 21.90 3.63
C GLY A 298 -17.20 21.90 5.14
N ILE A 299 -16.16 21.59 5.93
CA ILE A 299 -16.21 21.59 7.41
C ILE A 299 -16.32 23.02 7.96
N ALA A 300 -15.63 23.99 7.35
CA ALA A 300 -15.70 25.40 7.76
C ALA A 300 -17.04 26.09 7.39
N GLY A 301 -17.75 25.58 6.37
CA GLY A 301 -19.01 26.16 5.88
C GLY A 301 -20.25 25.78 6.70
N THR A 302 -20.19 24.73 7.52
CA THR A 302 -21.27 24.33 8.43
C THR A 302 -20.96 24.76 9.86
N GLY A 303 -20.89 26.08 10.07
CA GLY A 303 -20.97 26.66 11.41
C GLY A 303 -22.37 26.44 11.99
N ALA A 304 -22.62 25.27 12.57
CA ALA A 304 -23.71 25.11 13.52
C ALA A 304 -23.34 25.94 14.78
N PRO A 305 -24.20 26.86 15.23
CA PRO A 305 -23.89 27.71 16.38
C PRO A 305 -23.66 26.84 17.61
N HIS A 306 -22.63 27.21 18.39
CA HIS A 306 -22.39 26.66 19.71
C HIS A 306 -23.66 26.78 20.55
N ALA A 307 -24.39 25.67 20.71
CA ALA A 307 -25.38 25.53 21.76
C ALA A 307 -24.62 25.31 23.06
N GLU A 308 -24.22 26.43 23.66
CA GLU A 308 -23.94 26.55 25.09
C GLU A 308 -25.05 25.81 25.84
N THR A 309 -24.73 24.61 26.33
CA THR A 309 -25.72 23.75 26.96
C THR A 309 -25.88 24.22 28.39
N ASP A 310 -26.81 25.16 28.54
CA ASP A 310 -27.37 25.56 29.81
C ASP A 310 -27.90 24.32 30.55
N SER A 311 -27.63 24.29 31.84
CA SER A 311 -27.84 23.15 32.72
C SER A 311 -29.31 23.08 33.10
N ALA A 312 -30.10 22.25 32.40
CA ALA A 312 -31.45 21.89 32.83
C ALA A 312 -31.69 20.38 32.72
N PRO A 313 -32.05 19.69 33.82
CA PRO A 313 -32.35 18.27 33.81
C PRO A 313 -33.69 18.06 33.11
N ARG A 314 -33.70 17.40 31.95
CA ARG A 314 -34.94 16.94 31.30
C ARG A 314 -35.19 15.48 31.65
N ASP A 315 -36.39 15.27 32.18
CA ASP A 315 -36.95 14.01 32.62
C ASP A 315 -36.89 12.91 31.56
N VAL A 316 -36.42 11.75 32.00
CA VAL A 316 -36.36 10.50 31.24
C VAL A 316 -37.78 9.93 31.12
N GLY A 317 -38.48 10.35 30.07
CA GLY A 317 -39.79 9.83 29.67
C GLY A 317 -39.67 8.54 28.85
N LYS A 318 -40.03 7.42 29.48
CA LYS A 318 -40.20 6.07 28.90
C LYS A 318 -40.94 6.07 27.56
N SER A 319 -40.20 5.95 26.47
CA SER A 319 -40.70 5.41 25.20
C SER A 319 -39.70 4.37 24.67
N ALA A 320 -39.58 3.29 25.44
CA ALA A 320 -38.94 2.04 25.03
C ALA A 320 -39.80 1.38 23.94
N GLY A 321 -39.57 1.76 22.68
CA GLY A 321 -40.30 1.30 21.50
C GLY A 321 -39.36 0.88 20.37
N ARG A 322 -38.49 -0.10 20.64
CA ARG A 322 -38.00 -1.14 19.71
C ARG A 322 -37.36 -0.78 18.34
N ASN A 323 -37.17 0.49 17.95
CA ASN A 323 -36.64 0.82 16.61
C ASN A 323 -35.63 1.98 16.53
N ALA A 324 -35.09 2.48 17.64
CA ALA A 324 -34.13 3.61 17.64
C ALA A 324 -32.64 3.20 17.78
N TYR A 325 -32.34 1.89 17.86
CA TYR A 325 -30.98 1.35 17.84
C TYR A 325 -30.67 0.61 16.51
N ARG A 326 -31.27 1.06 15.39
CA ARG A 326 -30.72 0.67 14.08
C ARG A 326 -29.40 1.41 13.88
N VAL A 327 -28.32 0.72 14.26
CA VAL A 327 -27.12 0.54 13.45
C VAL A 327 -26.87 1.75 12.53
N GLY A 328 -26.28 2.79 13.10
CA GLY A 328 -25.91 3.98 12.34
C GLY A 328 -24.90 3.62 11.26
N SER A 329 -25.37 3.41 10.02
CA SER A 329 -24.57 3.28 8.79
C SER A 329 -23.23 2.54 8.99
N GLY A 330 -23.26 1.22 9.10
CA GLY A 330 -22.06 0.38 9.24
C GLY A 330 -21.09 0.47 8.04
N PRO A 331 -20.01 -0.33 8.01
CA PRO A 331 -18.94 -0.32 7.01
C PRO A 331 -19.38 -0.84 5.61
N GLN A 332 -20.62 -0.56 5.18
CA GLN A 332 -21.20 -1.06 3.93
C GLN A 332 -20.34 -0.75 2.69
N TRP A 333 -19.65 0.39 2.67
CA TRP A 333 -18.75 0.74 1.57
C TRP A 333 -17.51 -0.18 1.50
N LEU A 334 -16.99 -0.66 2.64
CA LEU A 334 -15.90 -1.64 2.67
C LEU A 334 -16.35 -3.01 2.20
N TYR A 335 -17.61 -3.39 2.44
CA TYR A 335 -18.18 -4.61 1.86
C TYR A 335 -18.29 -4.51 0.35
N VAL A 336 -18.73 -3.36 -0.17
CA VAL A 336 -18.82 -3.13 -1.62
C VAL A 336 -17.44 -3.17 -2.26
N LEU A 337 -16.45 -2.46 -1.71
CA LEU A 337 -15.08 -2.48 -2.22
C LEU A 337 -14.45 -3.88 -2.09
N GLY A 338 -14.57 -4.51 -0.93
CA GLY A 338 -14.04 -5.85 -0.69
C GLY A 338 -14.66 -6.90 -1.62
N GLY A 339 -15.97 -6.82 -1.83
CA GLY A 339 -16.68 -7.67 -2.80
C GLY A 339 -16.23 -7.42 -4.24
N ALA A 340 -16.10 -6.16 -4.65
CA ALA A 340 -15.60 -5.80 -5.98
C ALA A 340 -14.17 -6.29 -6.24
N PHE A 341 -13.29 -6.18 -5.25
CA PHE A 341 -11.93 -6.70 -5.33
C PHE A 341 -11.90 -8.23 -5.33
N ALA A 342 -12.73 -8.90 -4.54
CA ALA A 342 -12.81 -10.37 -4.53
C ALA A 342 -13.32 -10.91 -5.88
N VAL A 343 -14.31 -10.26 -6.49
CA VAL A 343 -14.81 -10.62 -7.83
C VAL A 343 -13.73 -10.37 -8.89
N SER A 344 -13.05 -9.22 -8.83
CA SER A 344 -11.92 -8.92 -9.74
C SER A 344 -10.80 -9.96 -9.60
N ALA A 345 -10.48 -10.37 -8.38
CA ALA A 345 -9.49 -11.41 -8.11
C ALA A 345 -9.90 -12.77 -8.70
N ALA A 346 -11.17 -13.12 -8.58
CA ALA A 346 -11.72 -14.36 -9.15
C ALA A 346 -11.61 -14.36 -10.68
N VAL A 347 -12.01 -13.27 -11.34
CA VAL A 347 -11.89 -13.12 -12.79
C VAL A 347 -10.42 -13.19 -13.21
N GLY A 348 -9.53 -12.46 -12.54
CA GLY A 348 -8.10 -12.48 -12.79
C GLY A 348 -7.51 -13.89 -12.65
N ALA A 349 -7.86 -14.63 -11.61
CA ALA A 349 -7.38 -15.99 -11.39
C ALA A 349 -7.86 -16.96 -12.47
N VAL A 350 -9.12 -16.85 -12.91
CA VAL A 350 -9.68 -17.68 -14.00
C VAL A 350 -9.00 -17.35 -15.33
N VAL A 351 -8.78 -16.07 -15.64
CA VAL A 351 -8.08 -15.66 -16.86
C VAL A 351 -6.62 -16.13 -16.80
N ALA A 352 -5.93 -15.93 -15.68
CA ALA A 352 -4.55 -16.36 -15.48
C ALA A 352 -4.36 -17.86 -15.68
N ALA A 353 -5.30 -18.68 -15.21
CA ALA A 353 -5.25 -20.13 -15.35
C ALA A 353 -5.43 -20.61 -16.81
N ARG A 354 -5.94 -19.76 -17.71
CA ARG A 354 -6.20 -20.07 -19.13
C ARG A 354 -5.18 -19.46 -20.07
N GLN A 355 -4.27 -18.65 -19.56
CA GLN A 355 -3.24 -17.96 -20.34
C GLN A 355 -1.87 -18.61 -20.08
N PRO A 356 -0.96 -18.60 -21.08
CA PRO A 356 0.40 -19.10 -20.88
C PRO A 356 1.13 -18.26 -19.83
N LEU A 357 1.79 -18.93 -18.87
CA LEU A 357 2.65 -18.29 -17.87
C LEU A 357 3.97 -17.81 -18.46
N VAL A 358 4.45 -18.50 -19.49
CA VAL A 358 5.71 -18.23 -20.19
C VAL A 358 5.41 -18.21 -21.68
N GLN A 359 5.91 -17.18 -22.36
CA GLN A 359 5.89 -17.09 -23.83
C GLN A 359 7.30 -17.24 -24.36
N THR A 360 7.43 -17.89 -25.52
CA THR A 360 8.70 -18.02 -26.25
C THR A 360 8.60 -17.32 -27.61
N SER A 361 9.74 -16.86 -28.14
CA SER A 361 9.82 -16.14 -29.43
C SER A 361 9.18 -16.87 -30.62
N ALA A 362 9.08 -18.20 -30.57
CA ALA A 362 8.43 -19.02 -31.60
C ALA A 362 6.89 -19.10 -31.45
N GLY A 363 6.28 -18.36 -30.52
CA GLY A 363 4.85 -18.44 -30.22
C GLY A 363 4.44 -19.74 -29.50
N GLY A 364 5.42 -20.55 -29.08
CA GLY A 364 5.19 -21.75 -28.28
C GLY A 364 4.77 -21.38 -26.86
N ALA A 365 3.52 -21.69 -26.50
CA ALA A 365 3.05 -21.62 -25.13
C ALA A 365 3.75 -22.71 -24.30
N ALA A 366 4.78 -22.33 -23.56
CA ALA A 366 5.50 -23.27 -22.71
C ALA A 366 4.85 -23.33 -21.32
N VAL A 367 4.37 -24.54 -20.99
CA VAL A 367 4.06 -25.03 -19.64
C VAL A 367 2.81 -24.43 -19.00
N LEU A 368 1.68 -25.15 -19.13
CA LEU A 368 0.63 -25.12 -18.12
C LEU A 368 1.21 -25.81 -16.88
N SER A 369 1.43 -25.05 -15.81
CA SER A 369 1.83 -25.64 -14.53
C SER A 369 0.59 -26.26 -13.88
N ASP A 370 0.69 -27.43 -13.26
CA ASP A 370 -0.39 -28.00 -12.42
C ASP A 370 -0.81 -27.01 -11.31
N ALA A 371 0.08 -26.09 -10.91
CA ALA A 371 -0.26 -25.00 -9.99
C ALA A 371 -1.32 -24.03 -10.56
N GLN A 372 -1.42 -23.84 -11.88
CA GLN A 372 -2.48 -23.03 -12.49
C GLN A 372 -3.86 -23.67 -12.33
N ALA A 373 -3.95 -24.99 -12.19
CA ALA A 373 -5.22 -25.67 -11.97
C ALA A 373 -5.84 -25.27 -10.61
N VAL A 374 -5.01 -24.90 -9.62
CA VAL A 374 -5.45 -24.49 -8.29
C VAL A 374 -5.96 -23.03 -8.25
N LEU A 375 -5.59 -22.20 -9.22
CA LEU A 375 -6.08 -20.81 -9.34
C LEU A 375 -7.59 -20.74 -9.58
N ILE A 376 -8.14 -21.67 -10.38
CA ILE A 376 -9.57 -21.70 -10.70
C ILE A 376 -10.43 -21.93 -9.44
N PRO A 377 -10.25 -23.02 -8.67
CA PRO A 377 -11.06 -23.26 -7.47
C PRO A 377 -10.84 -22.17 -6.41
N ALA A 378 -9.61 -21.71 -6.20
CA ALA A 378 -9.32 -20.62 -5.25
C ALA A 378 -10.03 -19.31 -5.65
N GLY A 379 -9.96 -18.95 -6.94
CA GLY A 379 -10.63 -17.79 -7.51
C GLY A 379 -12.15 -17.89 -7.41
N ILE A 380 -12.74 -19.04 -7.75
CA ILE A 380 -14.20 -19.26 -7.66
C ILE A 380 -14.68 -19.12 -6.21
N VAL A 381 -14.00 -19.74 -5.23
CA VAL A 381 -14.37 -19.63 -3.82
C VAL A 381 -14.35 -18.18 -3.36
N LEU A 382 -13.26 -17.45 -3.64
CA LEU A 382 -13.16 -16.04 -3.28
C LEU A 382 -14.22 -15.19 -4.00
N GLY A 383 -14.49 -15.46 -5.28
CA GLY A 383 -15.49 -14.76 -6.07
C GLY A 383 -16.91 -14.95 -5.55
N VAL A 384 -17.29 -16.18 -5.19
CA VAL A 384 -18.61 -16.48 -4.60
C VAL A 384 -18.78 -15.75 -3.26
N LEU A 385 -17.75 -15.77 -2.41
CA LEU A 385 -17.77 -15.02 -1.15
C LEU A 385 -17.79 -13.50 -1.40
N GLY A 386 -17.10 -13.02 -2.44
CA GLY A 386 -17.12 -11.64 -2.89
C GLY A 386 -18.51 -11.16 -3.32
N VAL A 387 -19.24 -11.97 -4.10
CA VAL A 387 -20.65 -11.71 -4.44
C VAL A 387 -21.52 -11.68 -3.17
N GLY A 388 -21.23 -12.56 -2.20
CA GLY A 388 -21.87 -12.54 -0.88
C GLY A 388 -21.68 -11.21 -0.13
N LEU A 389 -20.49 -10.60 -0.21
CA LEU A 389 -20.21 -9.27 0.36
C LEU A 389 -21.00 -8.13 -0.32
N LEU A 390 -21.32 -8.26 -1.62
CA LEU A 390 -22.12 -7.27 -2.34
C LEU A 390 -23.60 -7.31 -1.97
N ILE A 391 -24.07 -8.41 -1.35
CA ILE A 391 -25.46 -8.58 -0.93
C ILE A 391 -25.58 -8.13 0.54
N PRO A 392 -26.33 -7.05 0.87
CA PRO A 392 -26.36 -6.48 2.21
C PRO A 392 -26.80 -7.46 3.32
N ARG A 393 -27.62 -8.47 2.97
CA ARG A 393 -28.08 -9.50 3.90
C ARG A 393 -27.05 -10.58 4.19
N LEU A 394 -26.08 -10.78 3.29
CA LEU A 394 -25.07 -11.83 3.39
C LEU A 394 -23.69 -11.25 3.75
N ALA A 395 -23.49 -9.93 3.64
CA ALA A 395 -22.19 -9.31 3.85
C ALA A 395 -21.61 -9.59 5.24
N GLU A 396 -22.38 -9.37 6.30
CA GLU A 396 -21.94 -9.57 7.69
C GLU A 396 -21.52 -11.04 8.00
N PRO A 397 -22.31 -12.08 7.65
CA PRO A 397 -21.89 -13.47 7.88
C PRO A 397 -20.78 -13.95 6.92
N VAL A 398 -20.68 -13.40 5.71
CA VAL A 398 -19.69 -13.84 4.70
C VAL A 398 -18.32 -13.17 4.89
N ARG A 399 -18.27 -11.97 5.47
CA ARG A 399 -17.03 -11.21 5.74
C ARG A 399 -15.90 -12.03 6.39
N PRO A 400 -16.10 -12.78 7.49
CA PRO A 400 -15.01 -13.56 8.08
C PRO A 400 -14.45 -14.63 7.13
N ALA A 401 -15.30 -15.21 6.28
CA ALA A 401 -14.85 -16.16 5.27
C ALA A 401 -13.98 -15.49 4.19
N VAL A 402 -14.33 -14.26 3.75
CA VAL A 402 -13.48 -13.49 2.81
C VAL A 402 -12.14 -13.12 3.44
N ALA A 403 -12.11 -12.78 4.73
CA ALA A 403 -10.88 -12.44 5.46
C ALA A 403 -9.88 -13.62 5.57
N VAL A 404 -10.32 -14.86 5.30
CA VAL A 404 -9.46 -16.05 5.24
C VAL A 404 -9.25 -16.51 3.79
N ALA A 405 -10.30 -16.54 2.98
CA ALA A 405 -10.29 -17.11 1.63
C ALA A 405 -9.32 -16.41 0.67
N TRP A 406 -9.05 -15.10 0.87
CA TRP A 406 -8.09 -14.37 0.02
C TRP A 406 -6.68 -14.96 0.05
N ALA A 407 -6.26 -15.54 1.19
CA ALA A 407 -4.96 -16.18 1.32
C ALA A 407 -4.82 -17.38 0.39
N GLY A 408 -5.92 -18.09 0.11
CA GLY A 408 -5.93 -19.22 -0.83
C GLY A 408 -5.55 -18.81 -2.25
N VAL A 409 -6.02 -17.64 -2.71
CA VAL A 409 -5.64 -17.10 -4.04
C VAL A 409 -4.16 -16.72 -4.06
N VAL A 410 -3.68 -16.03 -3.03
CA VAL A 410 -2.25 -15.62 -2.93
C VAL A 410 -1.32 -16.84 -2.93
N LEU A 411 -1.67 -17.87 -2.15
CA LEU A 411 -0.91 -19.12 -2.10
C LEU A 411 -0.93 -19.89 -3.43
N ALA A 412 -2.03 -19.83 -4.17
CA ALA A 412 -2.12 -20.45 -5.51
C ALA A 412 -1.31 -19.69 -6.57
N VAL A 413 -1.18 -18.36 -6.44
CA VAL A 413 -0.44 -17.51 -7.39
C VAL A 413 1.08 -17.67 -7.24
N GLY A 414 1.59 -17.88 -6.02
CA GLY A 414 3.04 -17.93 -5.73
C GLY A 414 3.84 -18.86 -6.65
N PRO A 415 3.52 -20.16 -6.73
CA PRO A 415 4.24 -21.10 -7.60
C PRO A 415 4.17 -20.74 -9.10
N ALA A 416 3.03 -20.18 -9.54
CA ALA A 416 2.85 -19.77 -10.93
C ALA A 416 3.75 -18.58 -11.30
N LEU A 417 3.90 -17.60 -10.40
CA LEU A 417 4.79 -16.47 -10.60
C LEU A 417 6.27 -16.87 -10.51
N GLN A 418 6.63 -17.80 -9.63
CA GLN A 418 8.00 -18.29 -9.53
C GLN A 418 8.48 -18.91 -10.85
N LEU A 419 7.61 -19.66 -11.54
CA LEU A 419 7.92 -20.21 -12.86
C LEU A 419 8.16 -19.09 -13.89
N ALA A 420 7.31 -18.07 -13.91
CA ALA A 420 7.43 -16.95 -14.85
C ALA A 420 8.70 -16.10 -14.61
N VAL A 421 9.12 -15.95 -13.35
CA VAL A 421 10.33 -15.22 -12.98
C VAL A 421 11.60 -16.03 -13.30
N ALA A 422 11.58 -17.35 -13.09
CA ALA A 422 12.74 -18.20 -13.35
C ALA A 422 12.90 -18.60 -14.83
N ALA A 423 11.85 -18.41 -15.66
CA ALA A 423 11.85 -18.83 -17.05
C ALA A 423 12.98 -18.21 -17.91
N PRO A 424 13.31 -16.90 -17.82
CA PRO A 424 14.36 -16.30 -18.63
C PRO A 424 15.76 -16.86 -18.38
N ASP A 425 16.02 -17.41 -17.18
CA ASP A 425 17.33 -17.98 -16.81
C ASP A 425 17.51 -19.40 -17.33
N VAL A 426 16.42 -20.09 -17.66
CA VAL A 426 16.42 -21.52 -18.01
C VAL A 426 16.08 -21.76 -19.48
N LEU A 427 15.23 -20.90 -20.06
CA LEU A 427 14.71 -21.04 -21.41
C LEU A 427 15.20 -19.87 -22.29
N VAL A 428 15.83 -20.21 -23.41
CA VAL A 428 16.25 -19.21 -24.42
C VAL A 428 15.01 -18.51 -24.98
N ASP A 429 15.05 -17.18 -25.04
CA ASP A 429 13.95 -16.32 -25.52
C ASP A 429 12.61 -16.47 -24.79
N ALA A 430 12.63 -16.85 -23.51
CA ALA A 430 11.43 -16.91 -22.69
C ALA A 430 11.15 -15.60 -21.95
N THR A 431 9.91 -15.14 -22.00
CA THR A 431 9.40 -14.00 -21.24
C THR A 431 8.16 -14.39 -20.43
N ALA A 432 7.85 -13.58 -19.41
CA ALA A 432 6.61 -13.75 -18.67
C ALA A 432 5.41 -13.58 -19.61
N GLY A 433 4.54 -14.59 -19.65
CA GLY A 433 3.33 -14.54 -20.44
C GLY A 433 2.19 -13.78 -19.75
N PRO A 434 1.10 -13.48 -20.47
CA PRO A 434 -0.08 -12.80 -19.95
C PRO A 434 -0.66 -13.47 -18.70
N GLY A 435 -0.53 -14.80 -18.59
CA GLY A 435 -0.99 -15.54 -17.41
C GLY A 435 -0.33 -15.07 -16.11
N ALA A 436 0.96 -14.73 -16.15
CA ALA A 436 1.69 -14.23 -14.98
C ALA A 436 1.17 -12.85 -14.53
N VAL A 437 0.88 -11.97 -15.49
CA VAL A 437 0.30 -10.65 -15.23
C VAL A 437 -1.07 -10.77 -14.56
N TYR A 438 -1.96 -11.60 -15.12
CA TYR A 438 -3.29 -11.81 -14.54
C TYR A 438 -3.23 -12.49 -13.17
N ALA A 439 -2.26 -13.39 -12.94
CA ALA A 439 -2.07 -14.03 -11.65
C ALA A 439 -1.63 -13.00 -10.58
N ALA A 440 -0.70 -12.11 -10.92
CA ALA A 440 -0.26 -11.04 -10.02
C ALA A 440 -1.39 -10.05 -9.71
N LEU A 441 -2.17 -9.65 -10.72
CA LEU A 441 -3.38 -8.82 -10.54
C LEU A 441 -4.40 -9.52 -9.63
N ALA A 442 -4.61 -10.82 -9.81
CA ALA A 442 -5.53 -11.61 -8.99
C ALA A 442 -5.10 -11.67 -7.53
N ALA A 443 -3.82 -11.93 -7.25
CA ALA A 443 -3.27 -11.91 -5.89
C ALA A 443 -3.44 -10.53 -5.23
N GLY A 444 -3.17 -9.46 -5.99
CA GLY A 444 -3.34 -8.09 -5.51
C GLY A 444 -4.77 -7.75 -5.13
N ALA A 445 -5.71 -8.03 -6.04
CA ALA A 445 -7.12 -7.83 -5.80
C ALA A 445 -7.62 -8.69 -4.61
N ALA A 446 -7.13 -9.93 -4.47
CA ALA A 446 -7.46 -10.78 -3.32
C ALA A 446 -6.98 -10.15 -2.01
N ALA A 447 -5.74 -9.66 -1.95
CA ALA A 447 -5.20 -8.99 -0.78
C ALA A 447 -6.01 -7.73 -0.39
N LEU A 448 -6.42 -6.92 -1.38
CA LEU A 448 -7.28 -5.76 -1.15
C LEU A 448 -8.67 -6.17 -0.61
N ALA A 449 -9.23 -7.27 -1.13
CA ALA A 449 -10.50 -7.81 -0.63
C ALA A 449 -10.39 -8.26 0.83
N GLY A 450 -9.34 -9.01 1.17
CA GLY A 450 -9.03 -9.43 2.53
C GLY A 450 -8.84 -8.24 3.48
N GLY A 451 -8.09 -7.22 3.03
CA GLY A 451 -7.89 -5.98 3.77
C GLY A 451 -9.19 -5.23 4.04
N CYS A 452 -10.07 -5.09 3.04
CA CYS A 452 -11.38 -4.48 3.22
C CYS A 452 -12.25 -5.26 4.21
N ALA A 453 -12.27 -6.59 4.12
CA ALA A 453 -13.02 -7.45 5.02
C ALA A 453 -12.51 -7.37 6.47
N ALA A 454 -11.19 -7.35 6.67
CA ALA A 454 -10.57 -7.22 7.98
C ALA A 454 -10.83 -5.84 8.60
N ALA A 455 -10.70 -4.77 7.80
CA ALA A 455 -10.96 -3.40 8.24
C ALA A 455 -12.45 -3.19 8.62
N ALA A 456 -13.37 -3.78 7.86
CA ALA A 456 -14.79 -3.77 8.23
C ALA A 456 -15.03 -4.45 9.59
N GLY A 457 -14.33 -5.56 9.84
CA GLY A 457 -14.39 -6.27 11.12
C GLY A 457 -13.86 -5.49 12.31
N VAL A 458 -12.84 -4.66 12.13
CA VAL A 458 -12.37 -3.75 13.19
C VAL A 458 -13.43 -2.69 13.49
N LEU A 459 -13.97 -2.03 12.46
CA LEU A 459 -14.98 -0.97 12.63
C LEU A 459 -16.28 -1.46 13.27
N GLU A 460 -16.68 -2.70 13.01
CA GLU A 460 -17.85 -3.28 13.68
C GLU A 460 -17.63 -3.56 15.16
N ARG A 461 -16.38 -3.80 15.58
CA ARG A 461 -16.02 -4.04 16.98
C ARG A 461 -15.90 -2.74 17.77
N ASP A 462 -15.34 -1.70 17.15
CA ASP A 462 -15.14 -0.39 17.79
C ASP A 462 -16.46 0.32 18.14
N GLY A 463 -17.58 -0.08 17.50
CA GLY A 463 -18.92 0.40 17.82
C GLY A 463 -19.57 -0.25 19.05
N VAL A 464 -18.94 -1.24 19.69
CA VAL A 464 -19.51 -1.98 20.83
C VAL A 464 -18.95 -1.46 22.16
N PRO A 465 -19.74 -0.77 23.00
CA PRO A 465 -19.26 -0.28 24.29
C PRO A 465 -18.88 -1.45 25.20
N GLY A 466 -17.63 -1.46 25.70
CA GLY A 466 -17.10 -2.47 26.63
C GLY A 466 -16.06 -3.43 26.05
N VAL A 467 -15.79 -3.39 24.74
CA VAL A 467 -14.73 -4.20 24.08
C VAL A 467 -13.64 -3.27 23.54
N THR A 468 -12.95 -2.55 24.41
CA THR A 468 -11.73 -1.83 24.02
C THR A 468 -10.54 -2.77 24.12
N SER A 469 -10.22 -3.47 23.03
CA SER A 469 -8.92 -4.16 22.93
C SER A 469 -7.99 -3.32 22.03
N PRO A 470 -7.03 -2.56 22.60
CA PRO A 470 -5.97 -1.87 21.84
C PRO A 470 -4.95 -2.83 21.19
N ALA A 471 -5.28 -4.13 21.14
CA ALA A 471 -4.44 -5.20 20.61
C ALA A 471 -4.80 -5.55 19.16
N ALA A 472 -6.06 -5.36 18.73
CA ALA A 472 -6.49 -5.71 17.37
C ALA A 472 -5.90 -4.78 16.28
N GLU A 473 -5.62 -3.53 16.64
CA GLU A 473 -5.03 -2.51 15.77
C GLU A 473 -3.55 -2.80 15.41
N ARG A 474 -2.86 -3.65 16.20
CA ARG A 474 -1.42 -3.91 16.08
C ARG A 474 -1.01 -4.97 15.06
N TRP A 475 -1.96 -5.73 14.51
CA TRP A 475 -1.64 -6.98 13.81
C TRP A 475 -2.22 -7.12 12.40
N LEU A 476 -2.86 -6.09 11.82
CA LEU A 476 -3.36 -6.16 10.44
C LEU A 476 -2.27 -5.94 9.36
N VAL A 477 -1.19 -5.24 9.70
CA VAL A 477 -0.12 -4.87 8.75
C VAL A 477 0.91 -6.00 8.55
N LEU A 478 1.09 -6.84 9.57
CA LEU A 478 2.04 -7.95 9.58
C LEU A 478 1.65 -9.14 8.68
N PRO A 479 0.40 -9.61 8.60
CA PRO A 479 0.05 -10.77 7.78
C PRO A 479 0.09 -10.46 6.28
N ALA A 480 -0.23 -9.22 5.85
CA ALA A 480 -0.14 -8.83 4.43
C ALA A 480 1.32 -8.77 3.94
N ALA A 481 2.23 -8.23 4.76
CA ALA A 481 3.67 -8.21 4.46
C ALA A 481 4.29 -9.61 4.56
N ALA A 482 3.87 -10.43 5.53
CA ALA A 482 4.33 -11.81 5.68
C ALA A 482 3.80 -12.75 4.58
N LEU A 483 2.57 -12.53 4.08
CA LEU A 483 2.02 -13.29 2.95
C LEU A 483 2.68 -12.92 1.62
N ALA A 484 3.01 -11.65 1.42
CA ALA A 484 3.75 -11.20 0.23
C ALA A 484 5.19 -11.75 0.20
N VAL A 485 5.86 -11.84 1.36
CA VAL A 485 7.22 -12.40 1.44
C VAL A 485 7.21 -13.93 1.45
N GLY A 486 6.26 -14.57 2.14
CA GLY A 486 6.17 -16.03 2.22
C GLY A 486 5.79 -16.70 0.91
N ALA A 487 4.91 -16.09 0.11
CA ALA A 487 4.50 -16.62 -1.20
C ALA A 487 5.57 -16.42 -2.29
N PHE A 488 6.50 -15.48 -2.08
CA PHE A 488 7.53 -15.14 -3.06
C PHE A 488 8.84 -15.92 -2.85
N VAL A 489 9.08 -16.44 -1.65
CA VAL A 489 10.37 -17.07 -1.30
C VAL A 489 10.31 -18.61 -1.34
N PHE A 490 9.13 -19.24 -1.24
CA PHE A 490 9.06 -20.70 -1.06
C PHE A 490 7.98 -21.38 -1.95
N PRO A 491 8.36 -22.30 -2.86
CA PRO A 491 7.43 -23.09 -3.66
C PRO A 491 6.61 -24.05 -2.78
N THR A 492 5.31 -24.15 -3.03
CA THR A 492 4.38 -25.03 -2.29
C THR A 492 3.83 -26.21 -3.10
N ALA A 493 4.20 -26.33 -4.37
CA ALA A 493 3.76 -27.42 -5.23
C ALA A 493 4.96 -28.26 -5.71
N GLU A 494 4.93 -29.56 -5.44
CA GLU A 494 5.75 -30.53 -6.14
C GLU A 494 5.18 -30.71 -7.55
N SER A 495 5.88 -30.21 -8.57
CA SER A 495 5.62 -30.64 -9.95
C SER A 495 6.19 -32.04 -10.14
N ALA A 496 5.29 -33.00 -10.40
CA ALA A 496 5.62 -34.42 -10.51
C ALA A 496 6.43 -34.80 -11.76
N ASP A 497 6.66 -33.89 -12.72
CA ASP A 497 7.49 -34.19 -13.90
C ASP A 497 8.45 -33.04 -14.25
N GLN A 498 9.73 -33.40 -14.35
CA GLN A 498 10.88 -32.73 -14.98
C GLN A 498 11.28 -31.28 -14.61
N TYR A 499 10.52 -30.54 -13.80
CA TYR A 499 10.91 -29.18 -13.40
C TYR A 499 11.19 -29.08 -11.88
N ARG A 500 12.46 -28.90 -11.51
CA ARG A 500 12.87 -28.41 -10.18
C ARG A 500 13.13 -26.92 -10.30
N GLY A 501 12.27 -26.09 -9.73
CA GLY A 501 12.46 -24.64 -9.71
C GLY A 501 13.76 -24.27 -8.99
N ALA A 502 14.57 -23.41 -9.61
CA ALA A 502 15.78 -22.87 -8.99
C ALA A 502 15.39 -21.97 -7.82
N ALA A 503 15.67 -22.41 -6.59
CA ALA A 503 15.65 -21.55 -5.43
C ALA A 503 16.94 -20.71 -5.43
N LEU A 504 16.85 -19.42 -5.09
CA LEU A 504 18.00 -18.51 -4.93
C LEU A 504 19.00 -19.00 -3.86
N LEU A 505 18.65 -20.03 -3.08
CA LEU A 505 19.49 -20.66 -2.06
C LEU A 505 19.30 -22.19 -2.11
N HIS A 506 20.37 -22.97 -2.33
CA HIS A 506 20.42 -24.42 -2.17
C HIS A 506 21.14 -24.81 -0.85
N PRO A 507 20.91 -26.01 -0.26
CA PRO A 507 19.70 -26.82 -0.17
C PRO A 507 19.27 -26.98 1.31
N VAL A 508 18.14 -26.40 1.70
CA VAL A 508 17.41 -26.82 2.91
C VAL A 508 16.02 -27.17 2.43
N ASP A 509 15.56 -28.38 2.74
CA ASP A 509 14.32 -28.98 2.23
C ASP A 509 13.14 -28.00 2.25
N VAL A 510 12.85 -27.45 1.07
CA VAL A 510 12.17 -26.16 0.86
C VAL A 510 10.64 -26.28 1.05
N ALA A 511 10.13 -27.51 1.05
CA ALA A 511 8.73 -27.81 1.36
C ALA A 511 8.37 -27.54 2.84
N PHE A 512 9.35 -27.58 3.75
CA PHE A 512 9.13 -27.38 5.19
C PHE A 512 9.04 -25.89 5.59
N GLY A 513 9.67 -24.98 4.84
CA GLY A 513 9.70 -23.54 5.14
C GLY A 513 8.41 -22.82 4.78
N GLY A 514 7.87 -23.07 3.58
CA GLY A 514 6.58 -22.53 3.15
C GLY A 514 5.41 -23.08 3.98
N THR A 515 5.47 -24.37 4.36
CA THR A 515 4.49 -24.96 5.28
C THR A 515 4.65 -24.45 6.70
N LEU A 516 5.86 -24.22 7.23
CA LEU A 516 6.03 -23.62 8.56
C LEU A 516 5.55 -22.17 8.63
N VAL A 517 5.75 -21.37 7.57
CA VAL A 517 5.26 -19.99 7.51
C VAL A 517 3.74 -19.97 7.30
N ALA A 518 3.21 -20.82 6.42
CA ALA A 518 1.76 -20.99 6.26
C ALA A 518 1.10 -21.54 7.53
N VAL A 519 1.76 -22.45 8.26
CA VAL A 519 1.32 -22.97 9.57
C VAL A 519 1.48 -21.92 10.66
N ALA A 520 2.50 -21.06 10.64
CA ALA A 520 2.66 -19.95 11.59
C ALA A 520 1.64 -18.82 11.32
N VAL A 521 1.28 -18.58 10.07
CA VAL A 521 0.24 -17.64 9.65
C VAL A 521 -1.16 -18.22 9.90
N ALA A 522 -1.38 -19.51 9.62
CA ALA A 522 -2.61 -20.21 9.99
C ALA A 522 -2.75 -20.34 11.51
N ALA A 523 -1.66 -20.60 12.25
CA ALA A 523 -1.64 -20.57 13.71
C ALA A 523 -1.84 -19.15 14.25
N GLY A 524 -1.27 -18.12 13.62
CA GLY A 524 -1.54 -16.72 13.92
C GLY A 524 -3.01 -16.33 13.66
N ALA A 525 -3.60 -16.83 12.57
CA ALA A 525 -5.01 -16.68 12.24
C ALA A 525 -5.92 -17.50 13.17
N LEU A 526 -5.49 -18.66 13.65
CA LEU A 526 -6.18 -19.49 14.65
C LEU A 526 -6.06 -18.91 16.07
N ILE A 527 -4.98 -18.21 16.39
CA ILE A 527 -4.80 -17.41 17.62
C ILE A 527 -5.67 -16.14 17.56
N LEU A 528 -5.98 -15.64 16.36
CA LEU A 528 -6.94 -14.55 16.09
C LEU A 528 -8.41 -14.99 16.15
N VAL A 529 -8.70 -16.30 16.20
CA VAL A 529 -10.03 -16.85 16.49
C VAL A 529 -10.10 -17.12 18.00
N PRO A 530 -10.94 -16.40 18.78
CA PRO A 530 -11.18 -16.80 20.15
C PRO A 530 -11.96 -18.12 20.15
N TRP A 531 -11.35 -19.15 20.74
CA TRP A 531 -12.07 -20.33 21.19
C TRP A 531 -12.74 -19.97 22.51
N SER A 532 -14.03 -20.31 22.60
CA SER A 532 -14.92 -20.07 23.75
C SER A 532 -14.33 -20.53 25.07
#